data_AF-A0A972A2H0-F1
#
_entry.id   AF-A0A972A2H0-F1
#
_cell.length_a   1.000
_cell.length_b   1.000
_cell.length_c   1.000
_cell.angle_alpha   90.00
_cell.angle_beta   90.00
_cell.angle_gamma   90.00
#
_symmetry.space_group_name_H-M   'P 1'
#
loop_
_entity.id
_entity.type
_entity.pdbx_description
1 polymer ?
#
loop_
_entity_poly.entity_id
_entity_poly.type
_entity_poly.pdbx_seq_one_letter_code
_entity_poly.pdbx_strand_id
1 'polypeptide(L)'
;MKKPQKPNDGRMVQSMEEPYLSADISFLDVNSFAQDSLGNIWMATLGGLNRYNGYEFEHYSHNSSDSTSLWHDFVFSLLIDSSKNFWVGTA
;
A
#
# COMPACT_ATOMS: atom_id res chain seq x y z
N MET A 1 22.67 25.24 -15.22
CA MET A 1 21.31 24.76 -15.51
C MET A 1 21.12 24.71 -17.02
N LYS A 2 21.11 23.52 -17.65
CA LYS A 2 20.80 23.38 -19.08
C LYS A 2 19.31 23.09 -19.22
N LYS A 3 18.60 23.87 -20.03
CA LYS A 3 17.18 23.62 -20.34
C LYS A 3 17.08 22.42 -21.28
N PRO A 4 16.09 21.52 -21.12
CA PRO A 4 15.92 20.40 -22.02
C PRO A 4 15.39 20.89 -23.37
N GLN A 5 15.92 20.31 -24.45
CA GLN A 5 15.53 20.58 -25.83
C GLN A 5 14.85 19.33 -26.40
N LYS A 6 13.68 19.47 -27.02
CA LYS A 6 12.92 18.34 -27.59
C LYS A 6 13.58 17.85 -28.89
N PRO A 7 13.54 16.54 -29.21
CA PRO A 7 13.99 16.03 -30.50
C PRO A 7 12.96 16.35 -31.61
N ASN A 8 13.44 16.54 -32.84
CA ASN A 8 12.70 17.06 -33.99
C ASN A 8 12.29 15.99 -35.03
N ASP A 9 12.24 14.70 -34.68
CA ASP A 9 12.12 13.61 -35.65
C ASP A 9 10.74 12.93 -35.73
N GLY A 10 9.70 13.53 -35.15
CA GLY A 10 8.30 13.13 -35.39
C GLY A 10 7.91 11.74 -34.85
N ARG A 11 8.80 11.06 -34.12
CA ARG A 11 8.47 9.82 -33.40
C ARG A 11 7.89 10.16 -32.03
N MET A 12 6.69 9.66 -31.77
CA MET A 12 6.13 9.62 -30.42
C MET A 12 6.96 8.62 -29.60
N VAL A 13 8.01 9.10 -28.96
CA VAL A 13 8.66 8.35 -27.88
C VAL A 13 7.79 8.59 -26.66
N GLN A 14 6.93 7.61 -26.35
CA GLN A 14 6.30 7.58 -25.04
C GLN A 14 7.44 7.41 -24.04
N SER A 15 7.79 8.49 -23.36
CA SER A 15 8.69 8.45 -22.22
C SER A 15 8.12 7.41 -21.27
N MET A 16 8.78 6.26 -21.17
CA MET A 16 8.53 5.35 -20.06
C MET A 16 8.94 6.14 -18.82
N GLU A 17 7.94 6.68 -18.12
CA GLU A 17 8.16 7.14 -16.76
C GLU A 17 8.79 5.98 -15.98
N GLU A 18 9.84 6.29 -15.21
CA GLU A 18 10.52 5.38 -14.29
C GLU A 18 9.54 4.34 -13.73
N PRO A 19 9.86 3.04 -13.73
CA PRO A 19 8.94 2.01 -13.26
C PRO A 19 8.43 2.46 -11.90
N TYR A 20 7.10 2.61 -11.76
CA TYR A 20 6.42 3.02 -10.53
C TYR A 20 6.92 2.12 -9.41
N LEU A 21 8.01 2.53 -8.75
CA LEU A 21 8.52 1.88 -7.57
C LEU A 21 7.40 2.12 -6.58
N SER A 22 6.77 1.04 -6.12
CA SER A 22 5.57 1.04 -5.29
C SER A 22 5.84 1.62 -3.90
N ALA A 23 6.29 2.87 -3.83
CA ALA A 23 6.66 3.56 -2.60
C ALA A 23 5.49 3.64 -1.62
N ASP A 24 4.27 3.49 -2.12
CA ASP A 24 3.03 3.58 -1.34
C ASP A 24 2.53 2.22 -0.81
N ILE A 25 3.08 1.08 -1.27
CA ILE A 25 2.68 -0.25 -0.80
C ILE A 25 3.91 -1.00 -0.30
N SER A 26 3.85 -1.40 0.97
CA SER A 26 4.96 -2.05 1.69
C SER A 26 5.51 -3.33 1.06
N PHE A 27 4.77 -4.02 0.19
CA PHE A 27 5.24 -5.12 -0.65
C PHE A 27 4.28 -5.30 -1.84
N LEU A 28 4.79 -5.73 -3.01
CA LEU A 28 3.99 -5.80 -4.24
C LEU A 28 2.86 -6.87 -4.22
N ASP A 29 2.92 -7.83 -3.29
CA ASP A 29 1.92 -8.88 -3.16
C ASP A 29 0.91 -8.54 -2.05
N VAL A 30 -0.35 -8.35 -2.47
CA VAL A 30 -1.51 -8.18 -1.57
C VAL A 30 -2.18 -9.55 -1.37
N ASN A 31 -2.15 -10.05 -0.14
CA ASN A 31 -2.73 -11.35 0.23
C ASN A 31 -4.25 -11.27 0.42
N SER A 32 -4.76 -10.14 0.91
CA SER A 32 -6.15 -9.93 1.26
C SER A 32 -6.47 -8.44 1.31
N PHE A 33 -7.72 -8.05 1.04
CA PHE A 33 -8.18 -6.67 1.19
C PHE A 33 -9.60 -6.62 1.78
N ALA A 34 -9.91 -5.52 2.47
CA ALA A 34 -11.23 -5.25 3.02
C ALA A 34 -11.55 -3.74 2.97
N GLN A 35 -12.83 -3.38 2.83
CA GLN A 35 -13.27 -1.99 2.93
C GLN A 35 -14.04 -1.77 4.23
N ASP A 36 -13.65 -0.77 5.01
CA ASP A 36 -14.37 -0.42 6.24
C ASP A 36 -15.60 0.47 5.98
N SER A 37 -16.38 0.71 7.03
CA SER A 37 -17.60 1.53 6.93
C SER A 37 -17.34 3.01 6.65
N LEU A 38 -16.10 3.48 6.77
CA LEU A 38 -15.67 4.84 6.44
C LEU A 38 -15.20 4.94 4.98
N GLY A 39 -15.13 3.81 4.27
CA GLY A 39 -14.69 3.74 2.88
C GLY A 39 -13.19 3.51 2.71
N ASN A 40 -12.41 3.36 3.79
CA ASN A 40 -10.99 3.07 3.67
C ASN A 40 -10.78 1.66 3.13
N ILE A 41 -9.78 1.50 2.27
CA ILE A 41 -9.34 0.22 1.73
C ILE A 41 -8.14 -0.27 2.54
N TRP A 42 -8.27 -1.43 3.15
CA TRP A 42 -7.22 -2.09 3.90
C TRP A 42 -6.63 -3.22 3.07
N MET A 43 -5.30 -3.36 3.06
CA MET A 43 -4.56 -4.34 2.27
C MET A 43 -3.51 -5.03 3.14
N ALA A 44 -3.63 -6.35 3.24
CA ALA A 44 -2.66 -7.22 3.89
C ALA A 44 -1.52 -7.57 2.94
N THR A 45 -0.28 -7.37 3.37
CA THR A 45 0.92 -7.73 2.61
C THR A 45 1.89 -8.51 3.50
N LEU A 46 2.98 -9.00 2.92
CA LEU A 46 4.10 -9.55 3.67
C LEU A 46 5.02 -8.48 4.27
N GLY A 47 4.73 -7.20 4.02
CA GLY A 47 5.46 -6.06 4.59
C GLY A 47 4.68 -5.31 5.67
N GLY A 48 3.45 -5.74 6.00
CA GLY A 48 2.59 -5.14 7.00
C GLY A 48 1.15 -4.95 6.51
N LEU A 49 0.46 -4.01 7.13
CA LEU A 49 -0.90 -3.63 6.78
C LEU A 49 -0.90 -2.22 6.18
N ASN A 50 -1.58 -2.03 5.06
CA ASN A 50 -1.70 -0.72 4.42
C ASN A 50 -3.17 -0.28 4.45
N ARG A 51 -3.42 0.99 4.76
CA ARG A 51 -4.73 1.63 4.69
C ARG A 51 -4.70 2.75 3.67
N TYR A 52 -5.60 2.72 2.70
CA TYR A 52 -5.81 3.79 1.75
C TYR A 52 -7.13 4.48 2.02
N ASN A 53 -7.12 5.79 2.23
CA ASN A 53 -8.31 6.59 2.54
C ASN A 53 -8.93 7.28 1.31
N GLY A 54 -8.43 7.00 0.09
CA GLY A 54 -8.82 7.70 -1.14
C GLY A 54 -7.88 8.83 -1.54
N TYR A 55 -6.94 9.21 -0.68
CA TYR A 55 -5.95 10.27 -0.92
C TYR A 55 -4.53 9.80 -0.67
N GLU A 56 -4.30 9.10 0.44
CA GLU A 56 -2.98 8.68 0.90
C GLU A 56 -3.01 7.26 1.46
N PHE A 57 -1.82 6.64 1.48
CA PHE A 57 -1.58 5.37 2.14
C PHE A 57 -0.96 5.59 3.51
N GLU A 58 -1.45 4.86 4.50
CA GLU A 58 -0.84 4.73 5.81
C GLU A 58 -0.37 3.29 6.00
N HIS A 59 0.84 3.14 6.52
CA HIS A 59 1.49 1.85 6.69
C HIS A 59 1.63 1.49 8.16
N TYR A 60 1.18 0.30 8.53
CA TYR A 60 1.31 -0.28 9.87
C TYR A 60 2.23 -1.49 9.80
N SER A 61 3.23 -1.52 10.67
CA SER A 61 4.22 -2.58 10.81
C SER A 61 4.41 -2.98 12.28
N HIS A 62 5.14 -4.05 12.51
CA HIS A 62 5.52 -4.53 13.82
C HIS A 62 6.60 -3.63 14.43
N ASN A 63 6.41 -3.25 15.69
CA ASN A 63 7.41 -2.56 16.50
C ASN A 63 7.47 -3.18 17.90
N SER A 64 8.55 -3.89 18.18
CA SER A 64 8.79 -4.55 19.48
C SER A 64 8.76 -3.61 20.70
N SER A 65 8.93 -2.30 20.51
CA SER A 65 8.86 -1.30 21.58
C SER A 65 7.47 -0.67 21.76
N ASP A 66 6.51 -1.00 20.89
CA ASP A 66 5.15 -0.46 20.91
C ASP A 66 4.11 -1.60 20.91
N SER A 67 3.46 -1.81 22.06
CA SER A 67 2.45 -2.85 22.22
C SER A 67 1.15 -2.60 21.46
N THR A 68 0.98 -1.42 20.86
CA THR A 68 -0.17 -1.08 20.01
C THR A 68 0.11 -1.30 18.52
N SER A 69 1.36 -1.61 18.16
CA SER A 69 1.76 -1.96 16.80
C SER A 69 1.29 -3.36 16.40
N LEU A 70 1.48 -3.73 15.13
CA LEU A 70 1.15 -5.09 14.68
C LEU A 70 1.97 -6.12 15.44
N TRP A 71 1.40 -7.30 15.65
CA TRP A 71 2.14 -8.42 16.26
C TRP A 71 3.25 -8.95 15.35
N HIS A 72 3.02 -8.97 14.03
CA HIS A 72 3.99 -9.40 13.03
C HIS A 72 3.71 -8.70 11.68
N ASP A 73 4.74 -8.49 10.86
CA ASP A 73 4.62 -7.81 9.56
C ASP A 73 3.91 -8.66 8.50
N PHE A 74 3.96 -9.98 8.64
CA PHE A 74 3.30 -10.87 7.68
C PHE A 74 1.82 -10.93 7.97
N VAL A 75 1.05 -10.19 7.18
CA VAL A 75 -0.41 -10.15 7.25
C VAL A 75 -0.99 -11.00 6.12
N PHE A 76 -1.84 -11.96 6.48
CA PHE A 76 -2.38 -12.94 5.54
C PHE A 76 -3.87 -12.72 5.25
N SER A 77 -4.64 -12.28 6.25
CA SER A 77 -6.09 -12.17 6.12
C SER A 77 -6.64 -10.95 6.82
N LEU A 78 -7.67 -10.37 6.21
CA LEU A 78 -8.48 -9.30 6.78
C LEU A 78 -9.93 -9.74 6.81
N LEU A 79 -10.63 -9.42 7.90
CA LEU A 79 -12.07 -9.64 8.02
C LEU A 79 -12.71 -8.46 8.74
N ILE A 80 -13.81 -7.97 8.18
CA ILE A 80 -14.71 -7.06 8.89
C ILE A 80 -15.99 -7.84 9.17
N ASP A 81 -16.28 -8.04 10.44
CA ASP A 81 -17.46 -8.81 10.84
C ASP A 81 -18.75 -7.97 10.76
N SER A 82 -19.89 -8.62 11.01
CA SER A 82 -21.21 -7.96 10.99
C SER A 82 -21.35 -6.84 12.03
N SER A 83 -20.57 -6.91 13.11
CA SER A 83 -20.52 -5.91 14.17
C SER A 83 -19.53 -4.79 13.88
N LYS A 84 -18.94 -4.77 12.68
CA LYS A 84 -17.93 -3.79 12.22
C LYS A 84 -16.60 -3.87 12.97
N ASN A 85 -16.31 -4.97 13.65
CA ASN A 85 -14.96 -5.19 14.17
C ASN A 85 -14.04 -5.55 13.00
N PHE A 86 -12.82 -5.01 13.04
CA PHE A 86 -11.79 -5.30 12.08
C PHE A 86 -10.79 -6.29 12.67
N TRP A 87 -10.64 -7.42 11.99
CA TRP A 87 -9.78 -8.53 12.38
C TRP A 87 -8.62 -8.67 11.40
N VAL A 88 -7.42 -8.84 11.94
CA VAL A 88 -6.17 -8.95 11.19
C VAL A 88 -5.50 -10.27 11.56
N GLY A 89 -5.32 -11.15 10.57
CA GLY A 89 -4.59 -12.41 10.73
C GLY A 89 -3.12 -12.25 10.38
N THR A 90 -2.25 -12.41 11.37
CA THR A 90 -0.78 -12.39 11.21
C THR A 90 -0.18 -13.79 11.38
N ALA A 91 1.12 -13.93 11.08
CA ALA A 91 1.93 -15.12 11.42
C ALA A 91 1.94 -15.43 12.92
#